data_AF-A0A8X8YD33-F1
#
_entry.id   AF-A0A8X8YD33-F1
#
_cell.length_a   1.000
_cell.length_b   1.000
_cell.length_c   1.000
_cell.angle_alpha   90.00
_cell.angle_beta   90.00
_cell.angle_gamma   90.00
#
_symmetry.space_group_name_H-M   'P 1'
#
loop_
_entity.id
_entity.type
_entity.pdbx_description
1 polymer ?
#
loop_
_entity_poly.entity_id
_entity_poly.type
_entity_poly.pdbx_seq_one_letter_code
_entity_poly.pdbx_strand_id
1 'polypeptide(L)'
;MDYNTTTKMKTEWSIEKHASTIFTDGAFKEIQEHILEAYNHCSLVSISNDSSPEVYKVLDHFSNTWTVTFSVEDSIDVGRHVYVDEKKKAQAILQQIFADGVVTSTAQKKKIMEEFYGAEAPQEVDVQPPEVVSTKGCGSRLPSRVEKALKLKSKRMRQCKKCQE
;
A
#
# COMPACT_ATOMS: atom_id res chain seq x y z
N MET A 1 10.40 -21.81 -2.46
CA MET A 1 10.49 -20.50 -3.15
C MET A 1 9.71 -19.59 -2.24
N ASP A 2 10.44 -18.96 -1.34
CA ASP A 2 9.88 -18.42 -0.11
C ASP A 2 9.72 -16.92 -0.34
N TYR A 3 8.54 -16.52 -0.80
CA TYR A 3 8.22 -15.18 -1.29
C TYR A 3 7.83 -14.21 -0.16
N ASN A 4 8.24 -14.48 1.07
CA ASN A 4 8.02 -13.57 2.19
C ASN A 4 9.37 -13.15 2.77
N THR A 5 10.05 -12.27 2.05
CA THR A 5 11.26 -11.63 2.58
C THR A 5 10.79 -10.48 3.45
N THR A 6 10.46 -10.75 4.72
CA THR A 6 10.20 -9.68 5.69
C THR A 6 11.45 -8.81 5.74
N THR A 7 11.35 -7.58 5.24
CA THR A 7 12.51 -6.70 5.11
C THR A 7 13.06 -6.38 6.50
N LYS A 8 14.31 -6.78 6.73
CA LYS A 8 14.95 -6.71 8.05
C LYS A 8 15.32 -5.25 8.35
N MET A 9 14.83 -4.72 9.47
CA MET A 9 15.22 -3.41 9.97
C MET A 9 16.71 -3.40 10.34
N LYS A 10 17.42 -2.32 10.00
CA LYS A 10 18.85 -2.11 10.25
C LYS A 10 19.10 -1.19 11.45
N THR A 11 18.11 -0.40 11.86
CA THR A 11 18.16 0.54 13.00
C THR A 11 16.94 0.35 13.91
N GLU A 12 17.00 0.93 15.11
CA GLU A 12 15.86 0.96 16.04
C GLU A 12 14.99 2.22 15.89
N TRP A 13 15.31 3.11 14.95
CA TRP A 13 14.63 4.39 14.81
C TRP A 13 13.19 4.24 14.27
N SER A 14 12.28 5.01 14.85
CA SER A 14 10.86 5.03 14.46
C SER A 14 10.64 5.42 12.99
N ILE A 15 11.54 6.23 12.41
CA ILE A 15 11.46 6.63 11.00
C ILE A 15 11.66 5.47 10.04
N GLU A 16 12.52 4.50 10.38
CA GLU A 16 12.72 3.31 9.56
C GLU A 16 11.47 2.45 9.55
N LYS A 17 10.88 2.22 10.74
CA LYS A 17 9.61 1.48 10.89
C LYS A 17 8.47 2.14 10.13
N HIS A 18 8.42 3.48 10.13
CA HIS A 18 7.42 4.21 9.36
C HIS A 18 7.67 4.06 7.85
N ALA A 19 8.91 4.20 7.40
CA ALA A 19 9.26 4.03 5.99
C ALA A 19 8.91 2.64 5.46
N SER A 20 9.10 1.56 6.25
CA SER A 20 8.71 0.20 5.82
C SER A 20 7.21 0.03 5.62
N THR A 21 6.38 0.88 6.22
CA THR A 21 4.92 0.85 6.03
C THR A 21 4.46 1.64 4.81
N ILE A 22 5.24 2.62 4.37
CA ILE A 22 4.89 3.50 3.24
C ILE A 22 5.45 2.97 1.93
N PHE A 23 6.69 2.46 1.95
CA PHE A 23 7.43 2.11 0.74
C PHE A 23 7.44 0.60 0.48
N THR A 24 7.33 0.23 -0.80
CA THR A 24 7.55 -1.15 -1.26
C THR A 24 9.02 -1.56 -1.09
N ASP A 25 9.30 -2.86 -0.99
CA ASP A 25 10.64 -3.42 -0.68
C ASP A 25 11.82 -2.86 -1.49
N GLY A 26 11.62 -2.48 -2.76
CA GLY A 26 12.67 -1.85 -3.56
C GLY A 26 13.05 -0.46 -3.04
N ALA A 27 12.08 0.45 -3.04
CA ALA A 27 12.25 1.82 -2.55
C ALA A 27 12.61 1.88 -1.05
N PHE A 28 12.08 0.94 -0.25
CA PHE A 28 12.41 0.89 1.17
C PHE A 28 13.90 0.59 1.39
N LYS A 29 14.53 -0.29 0.59
CA LYS A 29 15.97 -0.56 0.72
C LYS A 29 16.83 0.66 0.45
N GLU A 30 16.49 1.46 -0.55
CA GLU A 30 17.19 2.71 -0.88
C GLU A 30 17.08 3.71 0.28
N ILE A 31 15.86 3.90 0.80
CA ILE A 31 15.62 4.79 1.95
C ILE A 31 16.33 4.27 3.20
N GLN A 32 16.36 2.96 3.40
CA GLN A 32 16.99 2.31 4.53
C GLN A 32 18.52 2.50 4.55
N GLU A 33 19.16 2.66 3.39
CA GLU A 33 20.59 2.99 3.30
C GLU A 33 20.86 4.43 3.80
N HIS A 34 20.04 5.39 3.39
CA HIS A 34 20.15 6.77 3.87
C HIS A 34 19.87 6.90 5.37
N ILE A 35 18.88 6.16 5.89
CA ILE A 35 18.58 6.13 7.34
C ILE A 35 19.76 5.55 8.11
N LEU A 36 20.37 4.46 7.61
CA LEU A 36 21.53 3.85 8.26
C LEU A 36 22.75 4.77 8.24
N GLU A 37 22.99 5.46 7.14
CA GLU A 37 24.07 6.44 7.03
C GLU A 37 23.87 7.59 8.03
N ALA A 38 22.67 8.15 8.10
CA ALA A 38 22.32 9.16 9.10
C ALA A 38 22.46 8.63 10.54
N TYR A 39 22.08 7.39 10.81
CA TYR A 39 22.27 6.76 12.12
C TYR A 39 23.75 6.68 12.53
N ASN A 40 24.64 6.40 11.57
CA ASN A 40 26.07 6.26 11.83
C ASN A 40 26.81 7.59 11.92
N HIS A 41 26.29 8.64 11.27
CA HIS A 41 27.03 9.89 11.05
C HIS A 41 26.36 11.14 11.62
N CYS A 42 25.10 11.06 12.03
CA CYS A 42 24.38 12.18 12.63
C CYS A 42 24.08 11.91 14.10
N SER A 43 24.23 12.93 14.93
CA SER A 43 23.89 12.87 16.35
C SER A 43 23.03 14.07 16.75
N LEU A 44 21.99 13.82 17.55
CA LEU A 44 21.13 14.87 18.09
C LEU A 44 21.84 15.53 19.26
N VAL A 45 22.03 16.85 19.18
CA VAL A 45 22.80 17.61 20.19
C VAL A 45 21.91 18.12 21.30
N SER A 46 20.77 18.70 20.92
CA SER A 46 19.85 19.34 21.85
C SER A 46 18.50 19.56 21.20
N ILE A 47 17.46 19.39 22.00
CA ILE A 47 16.09 19.80 21.71
C ILE A 47 15.80 21.00 22.59
N SER A 48 15.43 22.14 22.01
CA SER A 48 14.96 23.30 22.76
C SER A 48 13.47 23.48 22.52
N ASN A 49 12.67 23.25 23.58
CA ASN A 49 11.22 23.39 23.60
C ASN A 49 10.76 24.79 24.04
N ASP A 50 11.72 25.67 24.36
CA ASP A 50 11.44 26.97 24.99
C ASP A 50 11.01 28.05 23.99
N SER A 51 11.06 27.76 22.69
CA SER A 51 10.59 28.64 21.62
C SER A 51 9.63 27.88 20.70
N SER A 52 8.52 28.52 20.34
CA SER A 52 7.77 28.17 19.13
C SER A 52 8.43 28.89 17.95
N PRO A 53 8.90 28.19 16.89
CA PRO A 53 8.80 26.74 16.61
C PRO A 53 9.83 25.90 17.38
N GLU A 54 9.52 24.61 17.59
CA GLU A 54 10.40 23.65 18.27
C GLU A 54 11.70 23.48 17.47
N VAL A 55 12.84 23.72 18.10
CA VAL A 55 14.13 23.76 17.41
C VAL A 55 14.98 22.56 17.79
N TYR A 56 15.40 21.80 16.78
CA TYR A 56 16.29 20.66 16.89
C TYR A 56 17.66 21.02 16.32
N LYS A 57 18.71 20.81 17.11
CA LYS A 57 20.09 20.96 16.64
C LYS A 57 20.70 19.59 16.38
N VAL A 58 21.16 19.38 15.15
CA VAL A 58 21.76 18.13 14.68
C VAL A 58 23.22 18.38 14.33
N LEU A 59 24.13 17.59 14.91
CA LEU A 59 25.54 17.58 14.52
C LEU A 59 25.75 16.50 13.46
N ASP A 60 26.36 16.89 12.36
CA ASP A 60 26.86 15.95 11.36
C ASP A 60 28.27 15.44 11.72
N HIS A 61 28.74 14.46 10.95
CA HIS A 61 30.07 13.88 11.12
C HIS A 61 31.21 14.87 10.88
N PHE A 62 30.97 15.96 10.13
CA PHE A 62 31.94 17.02 9.88
C PHE A 62 31.90 18.12 10.96
N SER A 63 31.19 17.88 12.06
CA SER A 63 31.00 18.83 13.16
C SER A 63 30.23 20.10 12.77
N ASN A 64 29.52 20.10 11.64
CA ASN A 64 28.59 21.18 11.34
C ASN A 64 27.31 21.00 12.15
N THR A 65 26.77 22.11 12.65
CA THR A 65 25.51 22.14 13.39
C THR A 65 24.39 22.64 12.48
N TRP A 66 23.41 21.78 12.25
CA TRP A 66 22.20 22.07 11.49
C TRP A 66 21.05 22.39 12.44
N THR A 67 20.27 23.41 12.09
CA THR A 67 19.10 23.83 12.88
C THR A 67 17.84 23.48 12.11
N VAL A 68 17.03 22.58 12.67
CA VAL A 68 15.75 22.16 12.10
C VAL A 68 14.65 22.76 12.95
N THR A 69 13.81 23.59 12.34
CA THR A 69 12.64 24.18 12.98
C THR A 69 11.41 23.37 12.61
N PHE A 70 10.72 22.81 13.60
CA PHE A 70 9.44 22.14 13.40
C PHE A 70 8.30 23.10 13.73
N SER A 71 7.68 23.65 12.68
CA SER A 71 6.46 24.43 12.81
C SER A 71 5.27 23.49 12.67
N VAL A 72 4.48 23.34 13.73
CA VAL A 72 3.24 22.52 13.71
C VAL A 72 2.29 22.98 12.59
N GLU A 73 2.40 24.25 12.18
CA GLU A 73 1.59 24.88 11.14
C GLU A 73 1.81 24.28 9.74
N ASP A 74 3.00 23.77 9.39
CA ASP A 74 3.27 23.16 8.08
C ASP A 74 2.71 21.72 7.95
N SER A 75 2.22 21.14 9.05
CA SER A 75 1.52 19.84 9.06
C SER A 75 -0.01 19.97 9.02
N ILE A 76 -0.51 21.21 8.99
CA ILE A 76 -1.93 21.54 8.90
C ILE A 76 -2.17 22.20 7.54
N ASP A 77 -2.03 21.45 6.46
CA ASP A 77 -2.67 21.87 5.22
C ASP A 77 -3.48 20.71 4.62
N VAL A 78 -4.79 20.92 4.64
CA VAL A 78 -5.88 20.12 4.07
C VAL A 78 -6.16 18.77 4.76
N GLY A 79 -5.19 17.89 4.97
CA GLY A 79 -5.45 16.50 5.38
C GLY A 79 -5.97 16.34 6.82
N ARG A 80 -5.36 17.01 7.80
CA ARG A 80 -5.72 16.85 9.22
C ARG A 80 -7.00 17.60 9.59
N HIS A 81 -7.30 18.76 8.99
CA HIS A 81 -8.54 19.48 9.27
C HIS A 81 -9.75 18.73 8.71
N VAL A 82 -9.67 18.24 7.48
CA VAL A 82 -10.70 17.37 6.89
C VAL A 82 -10.86 16.08 7.70
N TYR A 83 -9.77 15.42 8.10
CA TYR A 83 -9.85 14.17 8.88
C TYR A 83 -10.40 14.38 10.30
N VAL A 84 -10.07 15.49 10.97
CA VAL A 84 -10.62 15.80 12.30
C VAL A 84 -12.09 16.21 12.21
N ASP A 85 -12.50 16.90 11.15
CA ASP A 85 -13.91 17.25 10.91
C ASP A 85 -14.74 16.02 10.48
N GLU A 86 -14.23 15.17 9.59
CA GLU A 86 -14.87 13.91 9.21
C GLU A 86 -14.99 12.96 10.41
N LYS A 87 -13.95 12.86 11.25
CA LYS A 87 -14.00 12.01 12.43
C LYS A 87 -14.96 12.55 13.49
N LYS A 88 -15.01 13.87 13.71
CA LYS A 88 -16.01 14.50 14.59
C LYS A 88 -17.43 14.35 14.05
N LYS A 89 -17.64 14.52 12.74
CA LYS A 89 -18.93 14.26 12.07
C LYS A 89 -19.33 12.79 12.20
N ALA A 90 -18.44 11.85 11.88
CA ALA A 90 -18.70 10.42 12.01
C ALA A 90 -19.02 10.02 13.45
N GLN A 91 -18.34 10.60 14.44
CA GLN A 91 -18.61 10.34 15.84
C GLN A 91 -19.96 10.93 16.30
N ALA A 92 -20.34 12.11 15.79
CA ALA A 92 -21.66 12.69 16.03
C ALA A 92 -22.78 11.87 15.36
N ILE A 93 -22.57 11.40 14.12
CA ILE A 93 -23.48 10.52 13.39
C ILE A 93 -23.65 9.19 14.14
N LEU A 94 -22.55 8.59 14.62
CA LEU A 94 -22.61 7.38 15.44
C LEU A 94 -23.40 7.63 16.73
N GLN A 95 -23.16 8.73 17.44
CA GLN A 95 -23.94 9.07 18.64
C GLN A 95 -25.43 9.26 18.35
N GLN A 96 -25.80 9.88 17.22
CA GLN A 96 -27.20 10.00 16.80
C GLN A 96 -27.82 8.64 16.46
N ILE A 97 -27.11 7.77 15.75
CA ILE A 97 -27.56 6.39 15.45
C ILE A 97 -27.77 5.58 16.73
N PHE A 98 -26.91 5.76 17.74
CA PHE A 98 -27.06 5.11 19.04
C PHE A 98 -28.23 5.67 19.85
N ALA A 99 -28.53 6.98 19.73
CA ALA A 99 -29.63 7.64 20.42
C ALA A 99 -31.01 7.30 19.81
N ASP A 100 -31.09 7.17 18.48
CA ASP A 100 -32.35 6.89 17.76
C ASP A 100 -32.73 5.39 17.77
N GLY A 101 -31.87 4.53 18.34
CA GLY A 101 -32.04 3.08 18.34
C GLY A 101 -31.81 2.48 16.95
N VAL A 102 -31.49 1.18 16.93
CA VAL A 102 -31.13 0.40 15.73
C VAL A 102 -31.97 0.82 14.51
N VAL A 103 -31.29 1.24 13.44
CA VAL A 103 -31.90 1.60 12.15
C VAL A 103 -32.53 0.35 11.52
N THR A 104 -33.81 0.12 11.83
CA THR A 104 -34.54 -1.10 11.43
C THR A 104 -35.18 -0.98 10.05
N SER A 105 -35.32 0.23 9.48
CA SER A 105 -35.99 0.43 8.19
C SER A 105 -35.01 0.66 7.02
N THR A 106 -35.36 0.09 5.86
CA THR A 106 -34.62 0.25 4.59
C THR A 106 -34.59 1.70 4.08
N ALA A 107 -35.60 2.50 4.39
CA ALA A 107 -35.67 3.91 3.99
C ALA A 107 -34.65 4.79 4.74
N GLN A 108 -34.45 4.55 6.03
CA GLN A 108 -33.46 5.30 6.83
C GLN A 108 -32.01 4.97 6.42
N LYS A 109 -31.73 3.72 6.04
CA LYS A 109 -30.40 3.32 5.56
C LYS A 109 -29.99 4.03 4.26
N LYS A 110 -30.94 4.25 3.34
CA LYS A 110 -30.69 5.03 2.12
C LYS A 110 -30.30 6.47 2.45
N LYS A 111 -31.10 7.12 3.30
CA LYS A 111 -30.90 8.52 3.71
C LYS A 111 -29.52 8.74 4.37
N ILE A 112 -29.09 7.81 5.23
CA ILE A 112 -27.77 7.88 5.87
C ILE A 112 -26.64 7.76 4.84
N MET A 113 -26.77 6.87 3.86
CA MET A 113 -25.75 6.72 2.81
C MET A 113 -25.65 7.96 1.92
N GLU A 114 -26.79 8.55 1.53
CA GLU A 114 -26.82 9.78 0.71
C GLU A 114 -26.23 10.99 1.47
N GLU A 115 -26.54 11.13 2.75
CA GLU A 115 -25.98 12.17 3.61
C GLU A 115 -24.47 11.99 3.84
N PHE A 116 -24.01 10.74 3.99
CA PHE A 116 -22.58 10.43 4.20
C PHE A 116 -21.73 10.69 2.95
N TYR A 117 -22.22 10.30 1.76
CA TYR A 117 -21.50 10.53 0.50
C TYR A 117 -21.81 11.90 -0.14
N GLY A 118 -22.76 12.66 0.41
CA GLY A 118 -23.15 13.99 -0.09
C GLY A 118 -23.78 13.97 -1.48
N ALA A 119 -24.22 12.80 -1.94
CA ALA A 119 -24.76 12.58 -3.28
C ALA A 119 -25.90 11.54 -3.23
N GLU A 120 -26.93 11.78 -4.02
CA GLU A 120 -28.04 10.84 -4.19
C GLU A 120 -27.58 9.61 -4.99
N ALA A 121 -28.07 8.42 -4.61
CA ALA A 121 -27.73 7.20 -5.32
C ALA A 121 -28.30 7.24 -6.75
N PRO A 122 -27.49 6.98 -7.80
CA PRO A 122 -27.98 7.00 -9.17
C PRO A 122 -29.06 5.93 -9.38
N GLN A 123 -30.09 6.28 -10.15
CA GLN A 123 -31.21 5.38 -10.44
C GLN A 123 -30.81 4.18 -11.31
N GLU A 124 -29.76 4.34 -12.11
CA GLU A 124 -29.24 3.32 -13.02
C GLU A 124 -27.71 3.35 -13.01
N VAL A 125 -27.09 2.16 -12.90
CA VAL A 125 -25.63 1.99 -12.88
C VAL A 125 -25.24 1.17 -14.10
N ASP A 126 -24.53 1.79 -15.03
CA ASP A 126 -23.94 1.10 -16.17
C ASP A 126 -22.64 0.40 -15.74
N VAL A 127 -22.68 -0.93 -15.61
CA VAL A 127 -21.52 -1.73 -15.21
C VAL A 127 -20.83 -2.23 -16.47
N GLN A 128 -19.72 -1.59 -16.84
CA GLN A 128 -18.89 -2.08 -17.92
C GLN A 128 -18.18 -3.38 -17.50
N PRO A 129 -18.20 -4.45 -18.34
CA PRO A 129 -17.39 -5.63 -18.10
C PRO A 129 -15.91 -5.25 -17.96
N PRO A 130 -15.17 -5.86 -17.02
CA PRO A 130 -13.75 -5.59 -16.88
C PRO A 130 -13.02 -5.94 -18.18
N GLU A 131 -12.03 -5.14 -18.53
CA GLU A 131 -11.19 -5.39 -19.69
C GLU A 131 -10.48 -6.75 -19.52
N VAL A 132 -10.80 -7.70 -20.40
CA VAL A 132 -10.26 -9.05 -20.33
C VAL A 132 -8.82 -9.03 -20.82
N VAL A 133 -7.89 -8.75 -19.91
CA VAL A 133 -6.46 -8.85 -20.17
C VAL A 133 -5.98 -10.30 -19.98
N SER A 134 -5.39 -10.91 -21.01
CA SER A 134 -4.81 -12.25 -20.91
C SER A 134 -3.49 -12.19 -20.12
N THR A 135 -3.57 -12.25 -18.80
CA THR A 135 -2.38 -12.27 -17.90
C THR A 135 -1.66 -13.61 -17.88
N LYS A 136 -2.31 -14.66 -18.39
CA LYS A 136 -1.71 -15.98 -18.55
C LYS A 136 -1.07 -16.04 -19.94
N GLY A 137 0.26 -15.96 -19.98
CA GLY A 137 1.04 -15.89 -21.23
C GLY A 137 0.58 -16.92 -22.28
N CYS A 138 0.77 -16.61 -23.57
CA CYS A 138 0.26 -17.40 -24.70
C CYS A 138 0.88 -18.82 -24.85
N GLY A 139 1.61 -19.28 -23.84
CA GLY A 139 2.22 -20.59 -23.82
C GLY A 139 1.16 -21.69 -23.83
N SER A 140 1.10 -22.43 -24.93
CA SER A 140 0.37 -23.70 -24.98
C SER A 140 0.83 -24.60 -23.83
N ARG A 141 -0.11 -25.33 -23.22
CA ARG A 141 0.17 -26.26 -22.12
C ARG A 141 1.35 -27.18 -22.45
N LEU A 142 2.37 -27.19 -21.59
CA LEU A 142 3.47 -28.14 -21.67
C LEU A 142 2.95 -29.56 -21.36
N PRO A 143 3.07 -30.54 -22.29
CA PRO A 143 2.58 -31.88 -22.04
C PRO A 143 3.52 -32.66 -21.10
N SER A 144 2.91 -33.50 -20.25
CA SER A 144 3.61 -34.40 -19.31
C SER A 144 4.45 -35.46 -20.05
N ARG A 145 5.40 -36.07 -19.34
CA ARG A 145 6.19 -37.21 -19.85
C ARG A 145 5.30 -38.34 -20.34
N VAL A 146 4.23 -38.63 -19.60
CA VAL A 146 3.25 -39.67 -19.95
C VAL A 146 2.53 -39.32 -21.25
N GLU A 147 2.05 -38.08 -21.38
CA GLU A 147 1.35 -37.61 -22.59
C GLU A 147 2.26 -37.62 -23.83
N LYS A 148 3.53 -37.24 -23.67
CA LYS A 148 4.53 -37.33 -24.74
C LYS A 148 4.75 -38.78 -25.16
N ALA A 149 4.88 -39.71 -24.20
CA ALA A 149 5.07 -41.13 -24.49
C ALA A 149 3.86 -41.74 -25.22
N LEU A 150 2.63 -41.42 -24.79
CA LEU A 150 1.40 -41.87 -25.46
C LEU A 150 1.30 -41.32 -26.89
N LYS A 151 1.60 -40.03 -27.11
CA LYS A 151 1.65 -39.43 -28.46
C LYS A 151 2.72 -40.04 -29.37
N LEU A 152 3.84 -40.51 -28.82
CA LEU A 152 4.86 -41.21 -29.60
C LEU A 152 4.41 -42.63 -29.96
N LYS A 153 3.77 -43.34 -29.02
CA LYS A 153 3.20 -44.67 -29.26
C LYS A 153 2.08 -44.65 -30.30
N SER A 154 1.29 -43.58 -30.37
CA SER A 154 0.20 -43.44 -31.34
C SER A 154 0.66 -42.99 -32.73
N LYS A 155 1.92 -42.55 -32.90
CA LYS A 155 2.45 -42.24 -34.23
C LYS A 155 2.70 -43.55 -34.98
N ARG A 156 2.20 -43.61 -36.21
CA ARG A 156 2.51 -44.73 -37.11
C ARG A 156 4.02 -44.79 -37.34
N MET A 157 4.55 -46.00 -37.41
CA MET A 157 5.96 -46.20 -37.75
C MET A 157 6.23 -45.59 -39.13
N ARG A 158 7.43 -45.02 -39.28
CA ARG A 158 7.86 -44.44 -40.55
C ARG A 158 8.06 -45.58 -41.54
N GLN A 159 7.25 -45.61 -42.59
CA GLN A 159 7.41 -46.59 -43.65
C GLN A 159 8.43 -46.11 -44.68
N CYS A 160 9.18 -47.06 -45.23
CA CYS A 160 10.16 -46.75 -46.26
C CYS A 160 9.45 -46.20 -47.50
N LYS A 161 9.87 -45.05 -48.03
CA LYS A 161 9.24 -44.46 -49.23
C LYS A 161 9.39 -45.35 -50.48
N LYS A 162 10.43 -46.20 -50.50
CA LYS A 162 10.73 -47.11 -51.60
C LYS A 162 9.97 -48.43 -51.51
N CYS A 163 9.78 -48.95 -50.30
CA CYS A 163 9.22 -50.29 -50.06
C CYS A 163 7.80 -50.27 -49.48
N GLN A 164 7.34 -49.12 -48.98
CA GLN A 164 6.06 -48.91 -48.30
C GLN A 164 5.77 -49.86 -47.13
N GLU A 165 6.83 -50.46 -46.57
CA GLU A 165 6.85 -51.25 -45.34
C GLU A 165 7.67 -50.52 -44.28
#